data_AF-A0A093YHH8-F1
#
_entry.id   AF-A0A093YHH8-F1
#
_cell.length_a   1.000
_cell.length_b   1.000
_cell.length_c   1.000
_cell.angle_alpha   90.00
_cell.angle_beta   90.00
_cell.angle_gamma   90.00
#
_symmetry.space_group_name_H-M   'P 1'
#
loop_
_entity.id
_entity.type
_entity.pdbx_description
1 polymer ?
#
loop_
_entity_poly.entity_id
_entity_poly.type
_entity_poly.pdbx_seq_one_letter_code
_entity_poly.pdbx_strand_id
1 'polypeptide(L)'
;TAVFKNQIDWIPLSVGSVRPTQGRTLAIAQVSGGSQSFNAVNSLRILGRWMRMFVIPNQSSVPKAYTQFTDESPEDPIEGSSRMIPSGNRMRIVDCMEEFVKYTILMKPHFALFGDRCSEREERAQKESKETEKARKEAEERRVEVDDAVVDRVE
;
A
#
# COMPACT_ATOMS: atom_id res chain seq x y z
N THR A 1 -13.61 -12.62 -6.68
CA THR A 1 -14.52 -11.46 -6.80
C THR A 1 -13.85 -10.39 -7.64
N ALA A 2 -14.35 -10.14 -8.86
CA ALA A 2 -13.82 -9.09 -9.74
C ALA A 2 -13.91 -7.69 -9.09
N VAL A 3 -14.96 -7.48 -8.28
CA VAL A 3 -15.20 -6.23 -7.53
C VAL A 3 -14.01 -5.86 -6.62
N PHE A 4 -13.48 -6.81 -5.85
CA PHE A 4 -12.40 -6.53 -4.91
C PHE A 4 -11.09 -6.19 -5.62
N LYS A 5 -10.81 -6.86 -6.74
CA LYS A 5 -9.66 -6.55 -7.59
C LYS A 5 -9.79 -5.17 -8.23
N ASN A 6 -10.98 -4.82 -8.74
CA ASN A 6 -11.24 -3.50 -9.31
C ASN A 6 -11.01 -2.37 -8.31
N GLN A 7 -11.40 -2.53 -7.04
CA GLN A 7 -11.14 -1.53 -6.00
C GLN A 7 -9.64 -1.22 -5.84
N ILE A 8 -8.81 -2.27 -5.86
CA ILE A 8 -7.36 -2.13 -5.70
C ILE A 8 -6.74 -1.50 -6.95
N ASP A 9 -7.24 -1.82 -8.14
CA ASP A 9 -6.70 -1.30 -9.40
C ASP A 9 -6.81 0.22 -9.52
N TRP A 10 -7.77 0.82 -8.81
CA TRP A 10 -7.91 2.27 -8.70
C TRP A 10 -6.92 2.93 -7.74
N ILE A 11 -6.10 2.16 -7.01
CA ILE A 11 -5.13 2.69 -6.05
C ILE A 11 -3.75 2.74 -6.73
N PRO A 12 -3.27 3.92 -7.16
CA PRO A 12 -1.96 4.05 -7.75
C PRO A 12 -0.84 3.83 -6.73
N LEU A 13 0.28 3.25 -7.18
CA LEU A 13 1.48 3.09 -6.35
C LEU A 13 2.15 4.42 -6.00
N SER A 14 2.00 5.43 -6.86
CA SER A 14 2.56 6.78 -6.67
C SER A 14 1.63 7.83 -7.27
N VAL A 15 1.35 8.89 -6.52
CA VAL A 15 0.70 10.12 -7.01
C VAL A 15 1.64 11.26 -6.68
N GLY A 16 2.46 11.66 -7.65
CA GLY A 16 3.58 12.57 -7.40
C GLY A 16 4.54 11.99 -6.35
N SER A 17 4.75 12.74 -5.26
CA SER A 17 5.58 12.33 -4.11
C SER A 17 4.85 11.41 -3.11
N VAL A 18 3.53 11.25 -3.21
CA VAL A 18 2.74 10.47 -2.26
C VAL A 18 2.68 9.01 -2.70
N ARG A 19 2.97 8.10 -1.76
CA ARG A 19 2.86 6.64 -1.92
C ARG A 19 1.72 6.13 -1.03
N PRO A 20 0.49 5.93 -1.55
CA PRO A 20 -0.69 5.68 -0.72
C PRO A 20 -0.64 4.40 0.11
N THR A 21 -0.07 3.32 -0.42
CA THR A 21 -0.07 1.99 0.21
C THR A 21 1.27 1.53 0.75
N GLN A 22 2.37 2.06 0.22
CA GLN A 22 3.73 1.64 0.57
C GLN A 22 3.97 1.74 2.08
N GLY A 23 4.50 0.69 2.71
CA GLY A 23 4.84 0.68 4.13
C GLY A 23 3.64 0.59 5.10
N ARG A 24 2.40 0.54 4.59
CA ARG A 24 1.22 0.32 5.44
C ARG A 24 1.03 -1.16 5.76
N THR A 25 0.48 -1.44 6.93
CA THR A 25 0.08 -2.78 7.34
C THR A 25 -1.21 -3.22 6.64
N LEU A 26 -1.35 -4.52 6.38
CA LEU A 26 -2.52 -5.11 5.72
C LEU A 26 -2.94 -6.40 6.44
N ALA A 27 -4.20 -6.47 6.84
CA ALA A 27 -4.85 -7.72 7.24
C ALA A 27 -5.75 -8.23 6.10
N ILE A 28 -5.85 -9.55 5.97
CA ILE A 28 -6.60 -10.18 4.87
C ILE A 28 -7.55 -11.22 5.45
N ALA A 29 -8.79 -11.16 4.99
CA ALA A 29 -9.83 -12.13 5.31
C ALA A 29 -10.60 -12.53 4.05
N GLN A 30 -11.13 -13.75 4.04
CA GLN A 30 -12.08 -14.21 3.05
C GLN A 30 -13.27 -14.93 3.69
N VAL A 31 -14.35 -15.00 2.93
CA VAL A 31 -15.52 -15.84 3.21
C VAL A 31 -15.78 -16.77 2.03
N SER A 32 -16.28 -17.98 2.30
CA SER A 32 -16.66 -18.97 1.29
C SER A 32 -18.04 -19.52 1.61
N GLY A 33 -18.89 -19.68 0.59
CA GLY A 33 -20.15 -20.40 0.73
C GLY A 33 -19.97 -21.93 0.81
N GLY A 34 -18.82 -22.45 0.36
CA GLY A 34 -18.51 -23.87 0.37
C GLY A 34 -17.59 -24.29 1.53
N SER A 35 -16.89 -25.41 1.33
CA SER A 35 -15.81 -25.86 2.21
C SER A 35 -14.70 -24.83 2.34
N GLN A 36 -13.85 -25.02 3.34
CA GLN A 36 -12.72 -24.13 3.61
C GLN A 36 -11.78 -24.05 2.40
N SER A 37 -11.39 -22.83 2.06
CA SER A 37 -10.48 -22.51 0.97
C SER A 37 -9.53 -21.40 1.40
N PHE A 38 -8.37 -21.31 0.78
CA PHE A 38 -7.40 -20.23 1.01
C PHE A 38 -7.04 -19.49 -0.28
N ASN A 39 -7.79 -19.72 -1.37
CA ASN A 39 -7.42 -19.21 -2.69
C ASN A 39 -7.42 -17.67 -2.71
N ALA A 40 -8.47 -17.04 -2.18
CA ALA A 40 -8.58 -15.59 -2.20
C ALA A 40 -7.54 -14.92 -1.29
N VAL A 41 -7.36 -15.42 -0.05
CA VAL A 41 -6.35 -14.86 0.87
C VAL A 41 -4.92 -15.02 0.34
N ASN A 42 -4.60 -16.12 -0.35
CA ASN A 42 -3.29 -16.32 -0.95
C ASN A 42 -3.03 -15.34 -2.10
N SER A 43 -4.01 -15.15 -3.00
CA SER A 43 -3.91 -14.15 -4.07
C SER A 43 -3.79 -12.73 -3.52
N LEU A 44 -4.58 -12.40 -2.48
CA LEU A 44 -4.55 -11.09 -1.84
C LEU A 44 -3.22 -10.84 -1.10
N ARG A 45 -2.60 -11.87 -0.53
CA ARG A 45 -1.27 -11.76 0.11
C ARG A 45 -0.20 -11.40 -0.91
N ILE A 46 -0.20 -12.07 -2.06
CA ILE A 46 0.70 -11.74 -3.18
C ILE A 46 0.44 -10.30 -3.66
N LEU A 47 -0.83 -9.90 -3.78
CA LEU A 47 -1.20 -8.55 -4.16
C LEU A 47 -0.72 -7.52 -3.13
N GLY A 48 -0.86 -7.77 -1.83
CA GLY A 48 -0.38 -6.87 -0.77
C GLY A 48 1.12 -6.59 -0.89
N ARG A 49 1.90 -7.62 -1.27
CA ARG A 49 3.32 -7.46 -1.62
C ARG A 49 3.53 -6.53 -2.82
N TRP A 50 2.75 -6.69 -3.89
CA TRP A 50 2.80 -5.78 -5.06
C TRP A 50 2.47 -4.33 -4.68
N MET A 51 1.52 -4.14 -3.77
CA MET A 51 1.16 -2.83 -3.21
C MET A 51 2.16 -2.30 -2.18
N ARG A 52 3.28 -3.01 -1.95
CA ARG A 52 4.34 -2.68 -0.99
C ARG A 52 3.84 -2.54 0.44
N MET A 53 2.81 -3.29 0.81
CA MET A 53 2.23 -3.34 2.14
C MET A 53 2.87 -4.45 2.99
N PHE A 54 2.91 -4.26 4.31
CA PHE A 54 3.25 -5.28 5.29
C PHE A 54 2.02 -6.12 5.61
N VAL A 55 1.87 -7.24 4.92
CA VAL A 55 0.78 -8.18 5.18
C VAL A 55 1.09 -8.94 6.47
N ILE A 56 0.21 -8.87 7.46
CA ILE A 56 0.40 -9.60 8.71
C ILE A 56 0.41 -11.12 8.48
N PRO A 57 1.15 -11.90 9.29
CA PRO A 57 1.17 -13.35 9.19
C PRO A 57 -0.22 -13.99 9.27
N ASN A 58 -1.03 -13.58 10.25
CA ASN A 58 -2.34 -14.17 10.50
C ASN A 58 -3.35 -13.78 9.42
N GLN A 59 -4.30 -14.67 9.14
CA GLN A 59 -5.35 -14.48 8.15
C GLN A 59 -6.60 -15.26 8.52
N SER A 60 -7.75 -14.76 8.08
CA SER A 60 -9.04 -15.41 8.33
C SER A 60 -9.65 -15.98 7.04
N SER A 61 -10.14 -17.21 7.12
CA SER A 61 -10.95 -17.82 6.07
C SER A 61 -12.15 -18.52 6.69
N VAL A 62 -13.33 -17.97 6.46
CA VAL A 62 -14.59 -18.46 7.04
C VAL A 62 -15.30 -19.38 6.02
N PRO A 63 -15.34 -20.71 6.25
CA PRO A 63 -16.11 -21.65 5.43
C PRO A 63 -17.61 -21.58 5.73
N LYS A 64 -18.44 -22.02 4.79
CA LYS A 64 -19.91 -22.05 4.91
C LYS A 64 -20.45 -20.78 5.57
N ALA A 65 -20.03 -19.62 5.07
CA ALA A 65 -20.23 -18.34 5.76
C ALA A 65 -21.69 -18.07 6.12
N TYR A 66 -22.64 -18.54 5.30
CA TYR A 66 -24.08 -18.43 5.56
C TYR A 66 -24.54 -19.05 6.89
N THR A 67 -23.81 -20.01 7.48
CA THR A 67 -24.14 -20.61 8.79
C THR A 67 -23.45 -19.90 9.96
N GLN A 68 -22.59 -18.93 9.69
CA GLN A 68 -21.75 -18.28 10.70
C GLN A 68 -22.33 -16.95 11.18
N PHE A 69 -23.51 -16.56 10.72
CA PHE A 69 -24.20 -15.32 11.11
C PHE A 69 -25.57 -15.65 11.68
N THR A 70 -26.06 -14.79 12.58
CA THR A 70 -27.38 -14.93 13.20
C THR A 70 -28.49 -14.75 12.18
N ASP A 71 -29.56 -15.53 12.33
CA ASP A 71 -30.80 -15.41 11.56
C ASP A 71 -31.55 -14.11 11.88
N GLU A 72 -32.49 -13.74 11.01
CA GLU A 72 -33.21 -12.45 11.05
C GLU A 72 -34.13 -12.39 12.27
N SER A 73 -33.76 -11.54 13.23
CA SER A 73 -34.50 -11.27 14.45
C SER A 73 -35.48 -10.11 14.23
N PRO A 74 -36.79 -10.31 14.51
CA PRO A 74 -37.80 -9.25 14.43
C PRO A 74 -37.59 -8.11 15.45
N GLU A 75 -36.77 -8.32 16.48
CA GLU A 75 -36.60 -7.39 17.61
C GLU A 75 -35.59 -6.27 17.34
N ASP A 76 -34.75 -6.42 16.31
CA ASP A 76 -33.68 -5.46 16.00
C ASP A 76 -33.69 -5.08 14.50
N PRO A 77 -34.63 -4.26 14.03
CA PRO A 77 -34.89 -4.05 12.60
C PRO A 77 -33.77 -3.32 11.83
N ILE A 78 -32.71 -2.86 12.50
CA ILE A 78 -31.55 -2.20 11.87
C ILE A 78 -30.36 -3.16 11.69
N GLU A 79 -30.12 -4.07 12.65
CA GLU A 79 -28.99 -5.02 12.63
C GLU A 79 -29.42 -6.50 12.56
N GLY A 80 -30.73 -6.75 12.44
CA GLY A 80 -31.47 -7.97 12.77
C GLY A 80 -30.94 -9.32 12.29
N SER A 81 -30.04 -9.39 11.32
CA SER A 81 -29.33 -10.62 10.94
C SER A 81 -28.04 -10.29 10.24
N SER A 82 -26.98 -10.05 11.00
CA SER A 82 -25.64 -9.88 10.43
C SER A 82 -24.50 -10.04 11.44
N ARG A 83 -24.78 -10.51 12.66
CA ARG A 83 -23.74 -10.70 13.67
C ARG A 83 -23.14 -12.09 13.57
N MET A 84 -21.82 -12.16 13.58
CA MET A 84 -21.13 -13.46 13.55
C MET A 84 -21.35 -14.20 14.87
N ILE A 85 -21.79 -15.44 14.80
CA ILE A 85 -22.02 -16.28 15.98
C ILE A 85 -20.70 -16.55 16.72
N PRO A 86 -20.73 -16.77 18.05
CA PRO A 86 -19.57 -17.24 18.78
C PRO A 86 -19.05 -18.56 18.21
N SER A 87 -17.87 -18.54 17.59
CA SER A 87 -17.25 -19.72 16.99
C SER A 87 -15.73 -19.56 16.94
N GLY A 88 -15.01 -20.66 16.64
CA GLY A 88 -13.57 -20.61 16.41
C GLY A 88 -13.19 -19.67 15.24
N ASN A 89 -14.06 -19.56 14.23
CA ASN A 89 -13.86 -18.61 13.13
C ASN A 89 -13.94 -17.16 13.60
N ARG A 90 -14.87 -16.85 14.53
CA ARG A 90 -14.97 -15.53 15.14
C ARG A 90 -13.72 -15.20 15.95
N MET A 91 -13.22 -16.14 16.75
CA MET A 91 -11.98 -15.96 17.51
C MET A 91 -10.77 -15.73 16.59
N ARG A 92 -10.68 -16.44 15.47
CA ARG A 92 -9.62 -16.20 14.49
C ARG A 92 -9.65 -14.79 13.90
N ILE A 93 -10.84 -14.23 13.66
CA ILE A 93 -10.96 -12.83 13.21
C ILE A 93 -10.48 -11.87 14.29
N VAL A 94 -10.83 -12.12 15.55
CA VAL A 94 -10.32 -11.33 16.69
C VAL A 94 -8.80 -11.38 16.74
N ASP A 95 -8.18 -12.56 16.64
CA ASP A 95 -6.72 -12.70 16.61
C ASP A 95 -6.09 -11.92 15.44
N CYS A 96 -6.70 -11.98 14.25
CA CYS A 96 -6.21 -11.25 13.08
C CYS A 96 -6.27 -9.73 13.29
N MET A 97 -7.35 -9.21 13.88
CA MET A 97 -7.50 -7.77 14.13
C MET A 97 -6.58 -7.30 15.26
N GLU A 98 -6.40 -8.11 16.31
CA GLU A 98 -5.46 -7.84 17.39
C GLU A 98 -4.03 -7.75 16.85
N GLU A 99 -3.62 -8.71 16.04
CA GLU A 99 -2.32 -8.72 15.36
C GLU A 99 -2.17 -7.51 14.43
N PHE A 100 -3.20 -7.20 13.64
CA PHE A 100 -3.20 -6.03 12.75
C PHE A 100 -2.95 -4.73 13.51
N VAL A 101 -3.61 -4.52 14.64
CA VAL A 101 -3.41 -3.32 15.46
C VAL A 101 -2.00 -3.29 16.06
N LYS A 102 -1.52 -4.40 16.63
CA LYS A 102 -0.16 -4.51 17.19
C LYS A 102 0.91 -4.16 16.16
N TYR A 103 0.85 -4.76 14.96
CA TYR A 103 1.78 -4.46 13.87
C TYR A 103 1.66 -3.01 13.40
N THR A 104 0.45 -2.47 13.34
CA THR A 104 0.24 -1.08 12.90
C THR A 104 0.89 -0.09 13.87
N ILE A 105 0.71 -0.30 15.18
CA ILE A 105 1.32 0.54 16.22
C ILE A 105 2.85 0.45 16.15
N LEU A 106 3.40 -0.75 15.94
CA LEU A 106 4.84 -0.96 15.83
C LEU A 106 5.43 -0.31 14.57
N MET A 107 4.79 -0.44 13.41
CA MET A 107 5.34 -0.01 12.13
C MET A 107 5.13 1.48 11.86
N LYS A 108 4.02 2.07 12.32
CA LYS A 108 3.60 3.44 11.99
C LYS A 108 4.67 4.51 12.31
N PRO A 109 5.39 4.48 13.44
CA PRO A 109 6.44 5.47 13.73
C PRO A 109 7.64 5.40 12.78
N HIS A 110 7.89 4.23 12.18
CA HIS A 110 9.09 3.95 11.38
C HIS A 110 8.82 3.98 9.86
N PHE A 111 7.74 4.63 9.43
CA PHE A 111 7.33 4.66 8.02
C PHE A 111 8.41 5.22 7.09
N ALA A 112 9.14 6.26 7.52
CA ALA A 112 10.25 6.85 6.77
C ALA A 112 11.42 5.87 6.60
N LEU A 113 11.75 5.13 7.66
CA LEU A 113 12.84 4.15 7.65
C LEU A 113 12.56 3.01 6.66
N PHE A 114 11.34 2.46 6.68
CA PHE A 114 10.96 1.38 5.75
C PHE A 114 10.77 1.85 4.30
N GLY A 115 10.56 3.16 4.10
CA GLY A 115 10.51 3.79 2.79
C GLY A 115 11.88 4.10 2.18
N ASP A 116 12.92 4.23 3.01
CA ASP A 116 14.25 4.65 2.59
C ASP A 116 15.07 3.48 2.03
N ARG A 117 15.13 3.39 0.69
CA ARG A 117 15.76 2.27 -0.03
C ARG A 117 17.06 2.68 -0.70
N CYS A 118 18.04 1.78 -0.66
CA CYS A 118 19.36 1.99 -1.26
C CYS A 118 19.28 2.40 -2.74
N SER A 119 18.51 1.66 -3.55
CA SER A 119 18.34 1.97 -4.97
C SER A 119 17.71 3.35 -5.22
N GLU A 120 16.76 3.77 -4.38
CA GLU A 120 16.12 5.09 -4.50
C GLU A 120 17.08 6.22 -4.06
N ARG A 121 18.02 5.96 -3.14
CA ARG A 121 19.10 6.89 -2.76
C ARG A 121 20.13 7.04 -3.89
N GLU A 122 20.52 5.94 -4.53
CA GLU A 122 21.44 5.96 -5.67
C GLU A 122 20.85 6.71 -6.87
N GLU A 123 19.59 6.45 -7.21
CA GLU A 123 18.88 7.17 -8.28
C GLU A 123 18.81 8.68 -8.01
N ARG A 124 18.62 9.08 -6.75
CA ARG A 124 18.59 10.50 -6.36
C ARG A 124 19.96 11.14 -6.55
N ALA A 125 21.02 10.51 -6.07
CA ALA A 125 22.39 11.02 -6.23
C ALA A 125 22.79 11.15 -7.71
N GLN A 126 22.39 10.20 -8.56
CA GLN A 126 22.64 10.28 -10.01
C GLN A 126 21.84 11.38 -10.71
N LYS A 127 20.62 11.67 -10.24
CA LYS A 127 19.84 12.81 -10.76
C LYS A 127 20.48 14.12 -10.37
N GLU A 128 20.85 14.26 -9.10
CA GLU A 128 21.55 15.44 -8.59
C GLU A 128 22.87 15.67 -9.34
N SER A 129 23.68 14.63 -9.59
CA SER A 129 24.93 14.77 -10.35
C SER A 129 24.67 15.25 -11.79
N LYS A 130 23.69 14.67 -12.49
CA LYS A 130 23.33 15.09 -13.86
C LYS A 130 22.79 16.51 -13.92
N GLU A 131 21.99 16.92 -12.94
CA GLU A 131 21.44 18.27 -12.85
C GLU A 131 22.56 19.29 -12.59
N THR A 132 23.53 18.99 -11.72
CA THR A 132 24.69 19.87 -11.49
C THR A 132 25.58 19.99 -12.72
N GLU A 133 25.83 18.89 -13.44
CA GLU A 133 26.59 18.92 -14.70
C GLU A 133 25.88 19.75 -15.77
N LYS A 134 24.56 19.60 -15.90
CA LYS A 134 23.75 20.37 -16.84
C LYS A 134 23.78 21.86 -16.48
N ALA A 135 23.58 22.22 -15.22
CA ALA A 135 23.64 23.60 -14.75
C ALA A 135 25.03 24.24 -14.99
N ARG A 136 26.10 23.46 -14.81
CA ARG A 136 27.47 23.91 -15.11
C ARG A 136 27.67 24.20 -16.60
N LYS A 137 27.20 23.32 -17.49
CA LYS A 137 27.28 23.52 -18.94
C LYS A 137 26.48 24.74 -19.39
N GLU A 138 25.24 24.89 -18.90
CA GLU A 138 24.42 26.06 -19.22
C GLU A 138 25.03 27.38 -18.71
N ALA A 139 25.71 27.36 -17.55
CA ALA A 139 26.43 28.52 -17.04
C ALA A 139 27.68 28.85 -17.87
N GLU A 140 28.37 27.83 -18.40
CA GLU A 140 29.54 27.98 -19.27
C GLU A 140 29.14 28.51 -20.65
N GLU A 141 28.05 28.00 -21.23
CA GLU A 141 27.45 28.49 -22.47
C GLU A 141 27.00 29.96 -22.35
N ARG A 142 26.27 30.31 -21.28
CA ARG A 142 25.89 31.72 -21.05
C ARG A 142 27.09 32.64 -20.86
N ARG A 143 28.18 32.15 -20.26
CA ARG A 143 29.40 32.93 -20.10
C ARG A 143 30.05 33.21 -21.45
N VAL A 144 30.13 32.19 -22.31
CA VAL A 144 30.67 32.33 -23.68
C VAL A 144 29.81 33.31 -24.50
N GLU A 145 28.48 33.21 -24.44
CA GLU A 145 27.57 34.16 -25.13
C GLU A 145 27.75 35.61 -24.66
N VAL A 146 27.96 35.82 -23.36
CA VAL A 146 28.21 37.16 -22.81
C VAL A 146 29.56 37.69 -23.27
N ASP A 147 30.61 36.86 -23.26
CA ASP A 147 31.94 37.24 -23.72
C ASP A 147 31.93 37.59 -25.22
N ASP A 148 31.27 36.79 -26.08
CA ASP A 148 31.10 37.08 -27.51
C ASP A 148 30.31 38.38 -27.76
N ALA A 149 29.21 38.60 -27.02
CA ALA A 149 28.41 39.82 -27.15
C ALA A 149 29.14 41.10 -26.67
N VAL A 150 30.14 40.96 -25.81
CA VAL A 150 31.01 42.07 -25.40
C VAL A 150 32.03 42.38 -26.50
N VAL A 151 32.59 41.35 -27.16
CA VAL A 151 33.53 41.53 -28.28
C VAL A 151 32.85 42.27 -29.44
N ASP A 152 31.63 41.87 -29.82
CA ASP A 152 30.85 42.50 -30.91
C ASP A 152 30.45 43.98 -30.65
N ARG A 153 30.52 44.46 -29.40
CA ARG A 153 30.23 45.87 -29.06
C ARG A 153 31.46 46.78 -29.08
N VAL A 154 32.65 46.19 -29.14
CA VAL A 154 33.93 46.92 -29.08
C VAL A 154 34.54 47.12 -30.47
N GLU A 155 34.09 46.37 -31.48
CA GLU A 155 34.35 46.61 -32.92
C GLU A 155 33.36 47.62 -33.54
#